data_AF-A0A0B3BVE7-F1
#
_entry.id   AF-A0A0B3BVE7-F1
#
_cell.length_a   1.000
_cell.length_b   1.000
_cell.length_c   1.000
_cell.angle_alpha   90.00
_cell.angle_beta   90.00
_cell.angle_gamma   90.00
#
_symmetry.space_group_name_H-M   'P 1'
#
loop_
_entity.id
_entity.type
_entity.pdbx_description
1 polymer ?
#
loop_
_entity_poly.entity_id
_entity_poly.type
_entity_poly.pdbx_seq_one_letter_code
_entity_poly.pdbx_strand_id
1 'polypeptide(L)'
;MDKILKLGDKVRIKGWLGYRKDWDKEVGGLKKRYGRVPTNKTGVIVGVRILWEGYTTFQEYLIFTPTKPIKVYLVAVNLKQILRVLPEDIEKIEEV
;
A
#
# COMPACT_ATOMS: atom_id res chain seq x y z
N MET A 1 8.48 -18.70 4.56
CA MET A 1 7.75 -18.58 5.85
C MET A 1 7.04 -17.25 5.86
N ASP A 2 5.71 -17.23 5.91
CA ASP A 2 4.94 -16.01 6.10
C ASP A 2 5.30 -15.39 7.44
N LYS A 3 5.83 -14.16 7.45
CA LYS A 3 6.07 -13.42 8.69
C LYS A 3 4.71 -13.14 9.33
N ILE A 4 4.46 -13.72 10.51
CA ILE A 4 3.25 -13.43 11.29
C ILE A 4 3.43 -12.04 11.92
N LEU A 5 2.93 -11.03 11.23
CA LEU A 5 2.89 -9.64 11.69
C LEU A 5 1.55 -9.34 12.37
N LYS A 6 1.59 -8.68 13.52
CA LYS A 6 0.41 -8.34 14.33
C LYS A 6 0.23 -6.83 14.46
N LEU A 7 -0.98 -6.42 14.86
CA LEU A 7 -1.23 -5.04 15.29
C LEU A 7 -0.30 -4.70 16.46
N GLY A 8 0.28 -3.51 16.45
CA GLY A 8 1.23 -3.04 17.46
C GLY A 8 2.69 -3.39 17.17
N ASP A 9 2.99 -4.28 16.21
CA ASP A 9 4.37 -4.60 15.86
C ASP A 9 5.09 -3.36 15.30
N LYS A 10 6.28 -3.06 15.83
CA LYS A 10 7.22 -2.12 15.25
C LYS A 10 7.90 -2.73 14.03
N VAL A 11 7.94 -1.98 12.94
CA VAL A 11 8.43 -2.47 11.66
C VAL A 11 9.29 -1.44 10.93
N ARG A 12 10.23 -1.93 10.13
CA ARG A 12 10.94 -1.19 9.09
C ARG A 12 10.25 -1.39 7.75
N ILE A 13 10.11 -0.31 7.00
CA ILE A 13 9.40 -0.25 5.73
C ILE A 13 10.44 -0.01 4.62
N LYS A 14 10.54 -0.93 3.66
CA LYS A 14 11.41 -0.81 2.47
C LYS A 14 10.77 -0.02 1.33
N GLY A 15 9.45 -0.08 1.25
CA GLY A 15 8.67 0.59 0.23
C GLY A 15 7.20 0.64 0.62
N TRP A 16 6.41 1.50 0.00
CA TRP A 16 4.97 1.57 0.23
C TRP A 16 4.22 1.88 -1.06
N LEU A 17 2.92 1.57 -1.10
CA LEU A 17 2.06 1.84 -2.24
C LEU A 17 1.69 3.32 -2.29
N GLY A 18 2.45 4.07 -3.07
CA GLY A 18 2.23 5.49 -3.33
C GLY A 18 1.45 5.72 -4.62
N TYR A 19 0.72 6.83 -4.64
CA TYR A 19 0.02 7.27 -5.83
C TYR A 19 0.99 7.89 -6.84
N ARG A 20 1.00 7.39 -8.08
CA ARG A 20 1.79 7.97 -9.17
C ARG A 20 1.03 9.13 -9.82
N LYS A 21 1.30 10.35 -9.34
CA LYS A 21 0.68 11.60 -9.83
C LYS A 21 1.05 11.93 -11.28
N ASP A 22 2.21 11.48 -11.73
CA ASP A 22 2.72 11.64 -13.09
C ASP A 22 1.86 10.84 -14.08
N TRP A 23 1.60 9.56 -13.75
CA TRP A 23 0.71 8.71 -14.55
C TRP A 23 -0.72 9.25 -14.62
N ASP A 24 -1.21 9.79 -13.51
CA ASP A 24 -2.56 10.35 -13.43
C ASP A 24 -2.78 11.53 -14.39
N LYS A 25 -1.73 12.35 -14.60
CA LYS A 25 -1.77 13.44 -15.57
C LYS A 25 -1.76 12.92 -17.01
N GLU A 26 -0.99 11.88 -17.30
CA GLU A 26 -0.89 11.30 -18.65
C GLU A 26 -2.20 10.66 -19.12
N VAL A 27 -3.01 10.13 -18.20
CA VAL A 27 -4.28 9.44 -18.51
C VAL A 27 -5.53 10.26 -18.15
N GLY A 28 -5.36 11.56 -17.90
CA GLY A 28 -6.47 12.49 -17.67
C GLY A 28 -7.31 12.20 -16.42
N GLY A 29 -6.73 11.65 -15.36
CA GLY A 29 -7.46 11.39 -14.10
C GLY A 29 -8.30 10.10 -14.08
N LEU A 30 -8.35 9.36 -15.20
CA LEU A 30 -9.26 8.22 -15.37
C LEU A 30 -8.70 6.89 -14.81
N LYS A 31 -7.38 6.83 -14.53
CA LYS A 31 -6.69 5.64 -14.04
C LYS A 31 -5.74 5.97 -12.90
N LYS A 32 -6.09 5.50 -11.69
CA LYS A 32 -5.21 5.58 -10.52
C LYS A 32 -4.17 4.46 -10.57
N ARG A 33 -2.89 4.80 -10.81
CA ARG A 33 -1.79 3.85 -10.72
C ARG A 33 -1.08 3.97 -9.39
N TYR A 34 -1.07 2.87 -8.63
CA TYR A 34 -0.24 2.74 -7.44
C TYR A 34 1.10 2.13 -7.84
N GLY A 35 2.18 2.73 -7.35
CA GLY A 35 3.54 2.22 -7.54
C GLY A 35 4.22 2.02 -6.20
N ARG A 36 5.24 1.16 -6.17
CA ARG A 36 6.11 1.07 -5.01
C ARG A 36 6.97 2.33 -4.92
N VAL A 37 6.88 3.02 -3.79
CA VAL A 37 7.72 4.16 -3.44
C VAL A 37 8.73 3.70 -2.39
N PRO A 38 10.03 3.64 -2.72
CA PRO A 38 11.07 3.23 -1.77
C PRO A 38 11.09 4.13 -0.53
N THR A 39 11.39 3.53 0.61
CA THR A 39 11.59 4.26 1.87
C THR A 39 12.45 3.43 2.83
N ASN A 40 12.89 4.05 3.93
CA ASN A 40 13.56 3.35 5.03
C ASN A 40 12.98 3.79 6.37
N LYS A 41 11.70 4.15 6.38
CA LYS A 41 11.00 4.61 7.58
C LYS A 41 10.69 3.44 8.50
N THR A 42 10.57 3.73 9.78
CA THR A 42 10.01 2.81 10.76
C THR A 42 8.61 3.27 11.17
N GLY A 43 7.80 2.34 11.65
CA GLY A 43 6.45 2.63 12.10
C GLY A 43 5.83 1.47 12.85
N VAL A 44 4.55 1.61 13.17
CA VAL A 44 3.77 0.60 13.90
C VAL A 44 2.62 0.11 13.04
N ILE A 45 2.39 -1.20 13.00
CA ILE A 45 1.23 -1.77 12.32
C ILE A 45 -0.04 -1.39 13.08
N VAL A 46 -0.92 -0.63 12.44
CA VAL A 46 -2.20 -0.18 13.00
C VAL A 46 -3.41 -0.84 12.32
N GLY A 47 -3.19 -1.62 11.26
CA GLY A 47 -4.27 -2.28 10.54
C GLY A 47 -3.80 -3.22 9.45
N VAL A 48 -4.73 -4.04 8.97
CA VAL A 48 -4.57 -4.89 7.79
C VAL A 48 -5.76 -4.66 6.87
N ARG A 49 -5.52 -4.51 5.57
CA ARG A 49 -6.57 -4.35 4.57
C ARG A 49 -6.31 -5.26 3.37
N ILE A 50 -7.38 -5.60 2.67
CA ILE A 50 -7.32 -6.19 1.33
C ILE A 50 -7.67 -5.08 0.35
N LEU A 51 -6.73 -4.74 -0.52
CA LEU A 51 -6.98 -3.90 -1.70
C LEU A 51 -7.27 -4.79 -2.90
N TRP A 52 -7.86 -4.21 -3.94
CA TRP A 52 -8.04 -4.89 -5.21
C TRP A 52 -7.15 -4.24 -6.26
N GLU A 53 -6.28 -5.05 -6.86
CA GLU A 53 -5.78 -4.78 -8.20
C GLU A 53 -6.92 -4.94 -9.20
N GLY A 54 -6.87 -4.15 -10.27
CA GLY A 54 -7.88 -4.14 -11.30
C GLY A 54 -7.59 -3.07 -12.34
N TYR A 55 -8.45 -3.00 -13.34
CA TYR A 55 -8.41 -1.95 -14.35
C TYR A 55 -9.74 -1.21 -14.35
N THR A 56 -9.69 0.05 -14.77
CA THR A 56 -10.88 0.85 -15.03
C THR A 56 -11.12 0.92 -16.53
N THR A 57 -12.36 0.68 -16.92
CA THR A 57 -12.85 0.86 -18.29
C THR A 57 -13.90 1.97 -18.27
N PHE A 58 -13.84 2.86 -19.26
CA PHE A 58 -14.85 3.90 -19.44
C PHE A 58 -15.77 3.48 -20.58
N GLN A 59 -17.07 3.34 -20.27
CA GLN A 59 -18.14 3.20 -21.26
C GLN A 59 -19.04 4.44 -21.14
N GLU A 60 -20.29 4.29 -20.67
CA GLU A 60 -21.14 5.42 -20.27
C GLU A 60 -20.82 5.92 -18.84
N TYR A 61 -20.13 5.09 -18.06
CA TYR A 61 -19.66 5.38 -16.70
C TYR A 61 -18.31 4.67 -16.44
N LEU A 62 -17.62 5.06 -15.37
CA LEU A 62 -16.36 4.45 -14.94
C LEU A 62 -16.64 3.12 -14.21
N ILE A 63 -16.23 2.01 -14.81
CA ILE A 63 -16.36 0.67 -14.23
C ILE A 63 -14.99 0.19 -13.76
N PHE A 64 -14.89 -0.23 -12.50
CA PHE A 64 -13.70 -0.90 -11.96
C PHE A 64 -13.91 -2.42 -11.97
N THR A 65 -13.03 -3.13 -12.67
CA THR A 65 -13.02 -4.60 -12.71
C THR A 65 -11.89 -5.12 -11.82
N PRO A 66 -12.19 -5.73 -10.66
CA PRO A 66 -11.17 -6.33 -9.80
C PRO A 66 -10.58 -7.57 -10.46
N THR A 67 -9.26 -7.74 -10.36
CA THR A 67 -8.54 -8.91 -10.90
C THR A 67 -7.87 -9.73 -9.81
N LYS A 68 -7.28 -9.07 -8.81
CA LYS A 68 -6.49 -9.75 -7.78
C LYS A 68 -6.62 -9.05 -6.42
N PRO A 69 -6.93 -9.77 -5.33
CA PRO A 69 -6.87 -9.21 -4.00
C PRO A 69 -5.42 -9.11 -3.52
N ILE A 70 -5.07 -8.01 -2.87
CA ILE A 70 -3.76 -7.74 -2.31
C ILE A 70 -3.87 -7.39 -0.85
N LYS A 71 -3.23 -8.19 -0.01
CA LYS A 71 -3.07 -7.87 1.41
C LYS A 71 -2.06 -6.74 1.56
N VAL A 72 -2.42 -5.73 2.35
CA VAL A 72 -1.55 -4.62 2.75
C VAL A 72 -1.63 -4.41 4.26
N TYR A 73 -0.53 -3.99 4.85
CA TYR A 73 -0.49 -3.49 6.22
C TYR A 73 -0.63 -1.97 6.21
N LEU A 74 -1.40 -1.45 7.16
CA LEU A 74 -1.46 -0.03 7.47
C LEU A 74 -0.40 0.24 8.53
N VAL A 75 0.64 1.00 8.17
CA VAL A 75 1.76 1.31 9.06
C VAL A 75 1.75 2.80 9.38
N ALA A 76 1.52 3.14 10.65
CA ALA A 76 1.63 4.51 11.12
C ALA A 76 3.11 4.84 11.33
N VAL A 77 3.64 5.78 10.54
CA VAL A 77 5.03 6.26 10.67
C VAL A 77 5.12 7.50 11.57
N ASN A 78 4.03 8.26 11.69
CA ASN A 78 3.83 9.31 12.68
C ASN A 78 2.32 9.57 12.85
N LEU A 79 1.95 10.48 13.75
CA LEU A 79 0.55 10.81 14.05
C LEU A 79 -0.27 11.31 12.84
N LYS A 80 0.39 11.80 11.79
CA LYS A 80 -0.26 12.37 10.60
C LYS A 80 -0.17 11.48 9.36
N GLN A 81 0.59 10.38 9.39
CA GLN A 81 0.92 9.62 8.20
C GLN A 81 0.82 8.11 8.43
N ILE A 82 -0.09 7.49 7.67
CA ILE A 82 -0.27 6.04 7.57
C ILE A 82 0.08 5.60 6.15
N LEU A 83 0.96 4.62 6.02
CA LEU A 83 1.39 4.05 4.75
C LEU A 83 0.70 2.71 4.50
N ARG A 84 0.38 2.44 3.23
CA ARG A 84 -0.08 1.12 2.77
C ARG A 84 1.15 0.35 2.31
N VAL A 85 1.51 -0.70 3.03
CA VAL A 85 2.76 -1.43 2.81
C VAL A 85 2.46 -2.86 2.43
N LEU A 86 3.13 -3.36 1.39
CA LEU A 86 3.03 -4.75 0.97
C LEU A 86 3.78 -5.67 1.96
N PRO A 87 3.35 -6.92 2.16
CA PRO A 87 4.00 -7.85 3.09
C PRO A 87 5.50 -8.03 2.84
N GLU A 88 5.92 -8.06 1.58
CA GLU A 88 7.32 -8.20 1.17
C GLU A 88 8.19 -6.97 1.48
N ASP A 89 7.57 -5.80 1.66
CA ASP A 89 8.25 -4.53 1.95
C ASP A 89 8.33 -4.25 3.47
N ILE A 90 8.00 -5.24 4.31
CA ILE A 90 7.98 -5.13 5.78
C ILE A 90 9.01 -6.03 6.44
N GLU A 91 9.71 -5.46 7.41
CA GLU A 91 10.55 -6.19 8.34
C GLU A 91 10.15 -5.88 9.78
N LYS A 92 9.89 -6.91 10.57
CA LYS A 92 9.67 -6.75 12.00
C LYS A 92 10.98 -6.32 12.67
N ILE A 93 10.89 -5.32 13.54
CA ILE A 93 11.98 -4.92 14.41
C ILE A 93 11.74 -5.65 15.73
N GLU A 94 12.64 -6.55 16.09
CA GLU A 94 12.64 -7.16 17.44
C GLU A 94 13.25 -6.13 18.40
N GLU A 95 12.51 -5.80 19.47
CA GLU A 95 13.08 -5.06 20.58
C GLU A 95 13.93 -6.06 21.39
N VAL A 96 15.23 -5.78 21.52
CA VAL A 96 16.18 -6.53 22.34
C VAL A 96 16.01 -6.14 23.80
#